data_AF-A0A843LEI9-F1
#
_entry.id   AF-A0A843LEI9-F1
#
_cell.length_a   1.000
_cell.length_b   1.000
_cell.length_c   1.000
_cell.angle_alpha   90.00
_cell.angle_beta   90.00
_cell.angle_gamma   90.00
#
_symmetry.space_group_name_H-M   'P 1'
#
loop_
_entity.id
_entity.type
_entity.pdbx_description
1 polymer ?
#
loop_
_entity_poly.entity_id
_entity_poly.type
_entity_poly.pdbx_seq_one_letter_code
_entity_poly.pdbx_strand_id
1 'polypeptide(L)' 'RCMRIPEAIEIIEEMAERRGVEPPALYVGIARAGSEHPVVAAGSGSKLKETDFGPPLHVLAVPADLHPVEREYLETFAGL' A
#
# COMPACT_ATOMS: atom_id res chain seq x y z
N ARG A 1 12.60 -0.27 -16.14
CA ARG A 1 11.19 -0.09 -15.77
C ARG A 1 11.07 -0.35 -14.27
N CYS A 2 10.43 0.53 -13.51
CA CYS A 2 10.18 0.30 -12.08
C CYS A 2 8.76 -0.28 -11.91
N MET A 3 8.58 -1.14 -10.90
CA MET A 3 7.26 -1.67 -10.51
C MET A 3 6.46 -0.59 -9.78
N ARG A 4 5.13 -0.56 -9.99
CA ARG A 4 4.18 0.32 -9.30
C ARG A 4 3.41 -0.42 -8.20
N ILE A 5 2.87 0.32 -7.23
CA ILE A 5 2.04 -0.23 -6.14
C ILE A 5 0.86 -1.07 -6.64
N PRO A 6 0.06 -0.65 -7.64
CA PRO A 6 -1.04 -1.47 -8.14
C PRO A 6 -0.57 -2.83 -8.69
N GLU A 7 0.53 -2.83 -9.45
CA GLU A 7 1.14 -4.05 -10.00
C GLU A 7 1.61 -5.00 -8.88
N ALA A 8 2.20 -4.45 -7.80
CA ALA A 8 2.65 -5.24 -6.66
C ALA A 8 1.47 -5.87 -5.89
N ILE A 9 0.39 -5.13 -5.68
CA ILE A 9 -0.83 -5.62 -5.03
C ILE A 9 -1.47 -6.74 -5.85
N GLU A 10 -1.59 -6.55 -7.18
CA GLU A 10 -2.13 -7.58 -8.08
C GLU A 10 -1.35 -8.90 -7.97
N ILE A 11 -0.02 -8.84 -7.98
CA ILE A 11 0.83 -10.04 -7.86
C ILE A 11 0.61 -10.73 -6.50
N ILE A 12 0.53 -9.96 -5.41
CA ILE A 12 0.33 -10.52 -4.06
C ILE A 12 -1.05 -11.20 -3.96
N GLU A 13 -2.10 -10.54 -4.45
CA GLU A 13 -3.47 -11.07 -4.42
C GLU A 13 -3.61 -12.32 -5.29
N GLU A 14 -3.03 -12.33 -6.49
CA GLU A 14 -2.98 -13.51 -7.38
C GLU A 14 -2.23 -14.68 -6.72
N MET A 15 -1.13 -14.41 -6.02
CA MET A 15 -0.39 -15.44 -5.28
C MET A 15 -1.17 -15.97 -4.08
N ALA A 16 -1.91 -15.12 -3.37
CA ALA A 16 -2.76 -15.51 -2.25
C ALA A 16 -3.87 -16.45 -2.73
N GLU A 17 -4.56 -16.08 -3.82
CA GLU A 17 -5.59 -16.89 -4.47
C GLU A 17 -5.04 -18.27 -4.89
N ARG A 18 -3.90 -18.30 -5.59
CA ARG A 18 -3.26 -19.55 -6.02
C ARG A 18 -2.89 -20.48 -4.86
N ARG A 19 -2.61 -19.92 -3.68
CA ARG A 19 -2.25 -20.67 -2.48
C ARG A 19 -3.46 -20.99 -1.60
N GLY A 20 -4.66 -20.51 -1.95
CA GLY A 20 -5.87 -20.70 -1.15
C GLY A 20 -5.79 -20.02 0.21
N VAL A 21 -5.10 -18.87 0.30
CA VAL A 21 -5.02 -18.05 1.51
C VAL A 21 -5.63 -16.68 1.26
N GLU A 22 -6.18 -16.08 2.32
CA GLU A 22 -6.69 -14.71 2.24
C GLU A 22 -5.56 -13.71 1.95
N PRO A 23 -5.76 -12.76 1.02
CA PRO A 23 -4.79 -11.70 0.80
C PRO A 23 -4.74 -10.75 2.01
N PRO A 24 -3.65 -9.98 2.18
CA PRO A 24 -3.60 -8.93 3.18
C PRO A 24 -4.80 -7.97 3.11
N ALA A 25 -5.45 -7.75 4.25
CA ALA A 25 -6.58 -6.82 4.36
C ALA A 25 -6.16 -5.34 4.31
N LEU A 26 -4.89 -5.05 4.62
CA LEU A 26 -4.33 -3.72 4.70
C LEU A 26 -2.99 -3.63 3.98
N TYR A 27 -2.84 -2.58 3.18
CA TYR A 27 -1.62 -2.19 2.50
C TYR A 27 -1.31 -0.72 2.80
N VAL A 28 -0.03 -0.37 2.75
CA VAL A 28 0.46 1.01 2.80
C VAL A 28 1.33 1.26 1.58
N GLY A 29 0.85 2.11 0.69
CA GLY A 29 1.57 2.56 -0.51
C GLY A 29 2.31 3.86 -0.23
N ILE A 30 3.59 3.91 -0.61
CA ILE A 30 4.46 5.07 -0.46
C ILE A 30 5.11 5.37 -1.81
N ALA A 31 4.99 6.61 -2.27
CA ALA A 31 5.61 7.07 -3.51
C ALA A 31 6.47 8.31 -3.27
N ARG A 32 7.64 8.33 -3.92
CA ARG A 32 8.62 9.43 -3.87
C ARG A 32 8.99 9.84 -2.44
N ALA A 33 9.24 8.86 -1.58
CA ALA A 33 9.73 9.10 -0.22
C ALA A 33 11.00 9.97 -0.25
N GLY A 34 11.05 11.00 0.61
CA GLY A 34 12.14 11.96 0.66
C GLY A 34 12.09 13.09 -0.39
N SER A 35 11.09 13.10 -1.28
CA SER A 35 10.84 14.26 -2.16
C SER A 35 10.02 15.35 -1.45
N GLU A 36 9.91 16.52 -2.08
CA GLU A 36 9.04 17.62 -1.62
C GLU A 36 7.54 17.26 -1.63
N HIS A 37 7.16 16.27 -2.46
CA HIS A 37 5.76 15.88 -2.66
C HIS A 37 5.59 14.35 -2.63
N PRO A 38 5.84 13.72 -1.47
CA PRO A 38 5.60 12.30 -1.30
C PRO A 38 4.09 12.02 -1.29
N VAL A 39 3.70 10.81 -1.68
CA VAL A 39 2.31 10.33 -1.54
C VAL A 39 2.33 9.10 -0.66
N VAL A 40 1.51 9.11 0.39
CA VAL A 40 1.32 7.97 1.29
C VAL A 40 -0.18 7.70 1.38
N ALA A 41 -0.58 6.45 1.16
CA ALA A 41 -1.97 6.03 1.28
C ALA A 41 -2.08 4.64 1.89
N ALA A 42 -3.06 4.44 2.77
CA ALA A 42 -3.32 3.19 3.45
C ALA A 42 -4.76 2.70 3.24
N GLY A 43 -4.95 1.39 3.18
CA GLY A 43 -6.26 0.75 3.07
C GLY A 43 -6.24 -0.58 2.32
N SER A 44 -7.41 -0.98 1.81
CA SER A 44 -7.57 -2.22 1.05
C SER A 44 -6.78 -2.20 -0.27
N GLY A 45 -6.51 -3.39 -0.80
CA GLY A 45 -5.87 -3.53 -2.12
C GLY A 45 -6.65 -2.83 -3.23
N SER A 46 -7.99 -2.89 -3.19
CA SER A 46 -8.86 -2.17 -4.14
C SER A 46 -8.66 -0.65 -4.09
N LYS A 47 -8.66 -0.06 -2.89
CA LYS A 47 -8.47 1.38 -2.69
C LYS A 47 -7.10 1.84 -3.21
N LEU A 48 -6.04 1.10 -2.89
CA LEU A 48 -4.69 1.48 -3.33
C LEU A 48 -4.47 1.29 -4.83
N LYS A 49 -5.12 0.29 -5.46
CA LYS A 49 -5.05 0.11 -6.92
C LYS A 49 -5.66 1.29 -7.68
N GLU A 50 -6.63 1.99 -7.10
CA GLU A 50 -7.29 3.18 -7.66
C GLU A 50 -6.59 4.50 -7.28
N THR A 51 -5.64 4.47 -6.35
CA THR A 51 -4.94 5.67 -5.87
C THR A 51 -3.88 6.14 -6.86
N ASP A 52 -3.89 7.43 -7.21
CA ASP A 52 -2.82 8.03 -8.02
C ASP A 52 -1.57 8.31 -7.16
N PHE A 53 -0.64 7.37 -7.20
CA PHE A 53 0.68 7.51 -6.58
C PHE A 53 1.64 8.35 -7.42
N GLY A 54 1.29 8.72 -8.66
CA GLY A 54 2.16 9.44 -9.58
C GLY A 54 3.33 8.60 -10.12
N PRO A 55 4.45 9.24 -10.50
CA PRO A 55 5.62 8.53 -11.02
C PRO A 55 6.44 7.84 -9.90
N PRO A 56 7.25 6.82 -10.24
CA PRO A 56 8.20 6.15 -9.34
C PRO A 56 9.15 7.12 -8.60
N LEU A 57 9.81 6.71 -7.51
CA LEU A 57 9.88 5.36 -6.94
C LEU A 57 8.71 5.02 -6.02
N HIS A 58 8.24 3.77 -6.10
CA HIS A 58 7.12 3.24 -5.31
C HIS A 58 7.61 2.17 -4.33
N VAL A 59 7.02 2.14 -3.14
CA VAL A 59 7.24 1.17 -2.06
C VAL A 59 5.86 0.71 -1.57
N LEU A 60 5.71 -0.59 -1.35
CA LEU A 60 4.53 -1.21 -0.75
C LEU A 60 4.93 -1.86 0.57
N ALA A 61 4.23 -1.52 1.65
CA ALA A 61 4.36 -2.19 2.95
C ALA A 61 3.05 -2.92 3.28
N VAL A 62 3.20 -4.13 3.83
CA VAL A 62 2.08 -4.92 4.36
C VAL A 62 2.29 -5.03 5.87
N PRO A 63 1.57 -4.21 6.67
CA PRO A 63 1.71 -4.27 8.11
C PRO A 63 1.08 -5.54 8.68
N ALA A 64 1.57 -5.98 9.84
CA ALA A 64 0.86 -6.93 10.70
C ALA A 64 -0.18 -6.16 11.54
N ASP A 65 -0.47 -6.65 12.75
CA ASP A 65 -1.30 -5.91 13.70
C ASP A 65 -0.67 -4.56 14.03
N LEU A 66 -1.47 -3.49 13.88
CA LEU A 66 -1.04 -2.13 14.17
C LEU A 66 -1.13 -1.84 15.67
N HIS A 67 -0.06 -1.28 16.22
CA HIS A 67 -0.12 -0.59 17.51
C HIS A 67 -1.08 0.62 17.41
N PRO A 68 -1.79 1.02 18.49
CA PRO A 68 -2.72 2.16 18.45
C PRO A 68 -2.14 3.44 17.84
N VAL A 69 -0.87 3.74 18.14
CA VAL A 69 -0.18 4.92 17.58
C VAL A 69 0.05 4.80 16.07
N GLU A 70 0.37 3.61 15.57
CA GLU A 70 0.59 3.39 14.13
C GLU A 70 -0.71 3.58 13.35
N ARG A 71 -1.82 3.07 13.91
CA ARG A 71 -3.17 3.31 13.37
C ARG A 71 -3.49 4.79 13.31
N GLU A 72 -3.29 5.52 14.41
CA GLU A 72 -3.56 6.97 14.47
C GLU A 72 -2.78 7.73 13.38
N TYR A 73 -1.51 7.39 13.17
CA TYR A 73 -0.70 7.99 12.11
C TYR A 73 -1.23 7.64 10.70
N LEU A 74 -1.64 6.40 10.46
CA LEU A 74 -2.19 6.01 9.15
C LEU A 74 -3.56 6.65 8.88
N GLU A 75 -4.42 6.79 9.88
CA GLU A 75 -5.70 7.51 9.77
C GLU A 75 -5.46 9.00 9.49
N THR A 76 -4.53 9.62 10.22
CA THR A 76 -4.26 11.06 10.11
C THR A 76 -3.54 11.45 8.81
N PHE A 77 -2.56 10.66 8.38
CA PHE A 77 -1.65 11.06 7.29
C PHE A 77 -1.77 10.23 6.01
N ALA A 78 -2.29 9.00 6.10
CA ALA A 78 -2.42 8.09 4.96
C ALA A 78 -3.89 7.81 4.58
N GLY A 79 -4.83 8.46 5.28
CA GLY A 79 -6.26 8.37 5.04
C GLY A 79 -6.82 6.96 5.20
N LEU A 80 -6.24 6.15 6.11
CA LEU A 80 -6.68 4.79 6.41
C LEU A 80 -8.19 4.69 6.57
#